data_AF-A0A066UIY7-F1
#
_entry.id   AF-A0A066UIY7-F1
#
_cell.length_a   1.000
_cell.length_b   1.000
_cell.length_c   1.000
_cell.angle_alpha   90.00
_cell.angle_beta   90.00
_cell.angle_gamma   90.00
#
_symmetry.space_group_name_H-M   'P 1'
#
loop_
_entity.id
_entity.type
_entity.pdbx_description
1 polymer ?
#
loop_
_entity_poly.entity_id
_entity_poly.type
_entity_poly.pdbx_seq_one_letter_code
_entity_poly.pdbx_strand_id
1 'polypeptide(L)'
;MILPPPADVEAQLAAARRDGDLDRYLGLLADEELFVPIRRVDARSILDERAETFPNVYFETGGDEFLQVFTRGALPDFGPDVVAMSGALDWAVDGVGRHERVVFNRGTRAEWRLAGATLQPWLDAHAGDVTPLEEQVERLITAPYGHLEGPIAHALACGAHLAVLNAAPWNLLDGRYHDYVAEVRSLRDWWGVADPPGWRATMTGLIGDGYTLTPGNLVLMLRLRFAAEYGLPGAEFDPLTWAQLVDRWCTENDAADQADELRDTVRRVSRYERRLRADGLVGADGCVTTALSWDVGRAIAIARGGLAAGYCDALSAELMALEAGSLARRYHQSWADLSAGYVMGRVLHAGEDEFGEWYPAAVRVHHQLLQDPASPWLNLDFGSLSEESEA
;
A
#
# COMPACT_ATOMS: atom_id res chain seq x y z
N MET A 1 22.86 -7.20 15.99
CA MET A 1 22.36 -6.27 17.03
C MET A 1 21.06 -5.73 16.49
N ILE A 2 19.93 -6.30 16.90
CA ILE A 2 18.60 -5.88 16.43
C ILE A 2 18.35 -4.52 17.09
N LEU A 3 18.32 -3.45 16.31
CA LEU A 3 17.85 -2.16 16.81
C LEU A 3 16.42 -2.38 17.30
N PRO A 4 16.06 -1.92 18.51
CA PRO A 4 14.65 -1.95 18.91
C PRO A 4 13.85 -1.20 17.84
N PRO A 5 12.65 -1.68 17.47
CA PRO A 5 11.81 -0.95 16.54
C PRO A 5 11.64 0.48 17.05
N PRO A 6 11.52 1.48 16.15
CA PRO A 6 11.17 2.83 16.56
C PRO A 6 10.00 2.77 17.55
N ALA A 7 10.09 3.52 18.65
CA ALA A 7 9.06 3.47 19.67
C ALA A 7 7.72 3.84 19.02
N ASP A 8 6.79 2.87 19.04
CA ASP A 8 5.42 3.01 18.55
C ASP A 8 4.80 4.31 19.08
N VAL A 9 4.07 5.05 18.25
CA VAL A 9 3.57 6.38 18.62
C VAL A 9 2.68 6.32 19.86
N GLU A 10 1.91 5.23 20.02
CA GLU A 10 1.11 4.93 21.20
C GLU A 10 1.96 4.85 22.48
N ALA A 11 3.17 4.31 22.41
CA ALA A 11 4.09 4.27 23.54
C ALA A 11 4.64 5.65 23.89
N GLN A 12 4.92 6.48 22.87
CA GLN A 12 5.36 7.86 23.06
C GLN A 12 4.25 8.74 23.65
N LEU A 13 3.02 8.58 23.17
CA LEU A 13 1.82 9.23 23.71
C LEU A 13 1.57 8.80 25.16
N ALA A 14 1.70 7.51 25.47
CA ALA A 14 1.58 7.02 26.84
C ALA A 14 2.67 7.57 27.78
N ALA A 15 3.87 7.87 27.27
CA ALA A 15 4.92 8.52 28.04
C ALA A 15 4.60 10.00 28.28
N ALA A 16 4.29 10.76 27.22
CA ALA A 16 3.90 12.17 27.33
C ALA A 16 2.70 12.36 28.28
N ARG A 17 1.70 11.47 28.18
CA ARG A 17 0.54 11.44 29.07
C ARG A 17 0.91 11.20 30.53
N ARG A 18 1.85 10.30 30.80
CA ARG A 18 2.35 10.00 32.16
C ARG A 18 3.09 11.19 32.75
N ASP A 19 3.86 11.88 31.93
CA ASP A 19 4.67 13.02 32.32
C ASP A 19 3.85 14.32 32.44
N GLY A 20 2.59 14.31 31.96
CA GLY A 20 1.72 15.49 31.95
C GLY A 20 2.14 16.53 30.89
N ASP A 21 2.93 16.10 29.90
CA ASP A 21 3.44 16.94 28.83
C ASP A 21 2.44 17.02 27.68
N LEU A 22 1.54 18.02 27.76
CA LEU A 22 0.47 18.21 26.79
C LEU A 22 1.00 18.63 25.42
N ASP A 23 2.02 19.48 25.39
CA ASP A 23 2.59 20.02 24.16
C ASP A 23 3.22 18.91 23.33
N ARG A 24 4.03 18.06 23.97
CA ARG A 24 4.57 16.85 23.35
C ARG A 24 3.47 15.90 22.89
N TYR A 25 2.41 15.73 23.67
CA TYR A 25 1.32 14.81 23.32
C TYR A 25 0.56 15.28 22.07
N LEU A 26 0.18 16.56 21.99
CA LEU A 26 -0.50 17.12 20.82
C LEU A 26 0.44 17.22 19.61
N GLY A 27 1.72 17.54 19.82
CA GLY A 27 2.73 17.54 18.77
C GLY A 27 2.95 16.15 18.14
N LEU A 28 2.90 15.07 18.94
CA LEU A 28 2.91 13.71 18.41
C LEU A 28 1.65 13.42 17.58
N LEU A 29 0.46 13.82 18.04
CA LEU A 29 -0.78 13.61 17.28
C LEU A 29 -0.86 14.44 15.99
N ALA A 30 -0.16 15.57 15.91
CA ALA A 30 -0.17 16.48 14.76
C ALA A 30 0.56 15.93 13.53
N ASP A 31 1.45 14.94 13.69
CA ASP A 31 2.18 14.25 12.60
C ASP A 31 1.59 12.86 12.28
N GLU A 32 0.47 12.51 12.91
CA GLU A 32 -0.17 11.20 12.78
C GLU A 32 -1.51 11.29 12.05
N GLU A 33 -1.87 10.19 11.39
CA GLU A 33 -3.23 9.97 10.91
C GLU A 33 -4.13 9.55 12.07
N LEU A 34 -5.18 10.33 12.30
CA LEU A 34 -6.13 10.12 13.38
C LEU A 34 -7.45 9.62 12.86
N PHE A 35 -8.09 8.75 13.65
CA PHE A 35 -9.29 8.03 13.30
C PHE A 35 -10.46 8.44 14.20
N VAL A 36 -11.55 8.85 13.56
CA VAL A 36 -12.81 9.20 14.21
C VAL A 36 -13.84 8.11 13.89
N PRO A 37 -14.37 7.40 14.89
CA PRO A 37 -15.41 6.39 14.68
C PRO A 37 -16.71 7.02 14.20
N ILE A 38 -17.37 6.36 13.26
CA ILE A 38 -18.67 6.76 12.71
C ILE A 38 -19.57 5.52 12.51
N ARG A 39 -20.89 5.67 12.66
CA ARG A 39 -21.81 4.58 12.31
C ARG A 39 -21.72 4.34 10.80
N ARG A 40 -21.65 3.07 10.40
CA ARG A 40 -21.53 2.69 9.00
C ARG A 40 -22.67 3.20 8.12
N VAL A 41 -23.87 3.34 8.68
CA VAL A 41 -25.02 3.93 7.97
C VAL A 41 -24.80 5.41 7.63
N ASP A 42 -24.21 6.18 8.55
CA ASP A 42 -23.90 7.59 8.34
C ASP A 42 -22.75 7.73 7.34
N ALA A 43 -21.71 6.88 7.46
CA ALA A 43 -20.62 6.78 6.49
C ALA A 43 -21.09 6.48 5.07
N ARG A 44 -22.18 5.72 4.90
CA ARG A 44 -22.80 5.46 3.59
C ARG A 44 -23.56 6.68 3.05
N SER A 45 -24.32 7.37 3.90
CA SER A 45 -24.98 8.63 3.49
C SER A 45 -23.95 9.66 3.00
N ILE A 46 -22.78 9.71 3.62
CA ILE A 46 -21.64 10.54 3.18
C ILE A 46 -21.16 10.20 1.77
N LEU A 47 -21.08 8.91 1.46
CA LEU A 47 -20.66 8.43 0.14
C LEU A 47 -21.69 8.77 -0.95
N ASP A 48 -22.97 8.75 -0.60
CA ASP A 48 -24.09 9.00 -1.50
C ASP A 48 -24.33 10.51 -1.72
N GLU A 49 -24.31 11.30 -0.66
CA GLU A 49 -24.68 12.73 -0.66
C GLU A 49 -23.49 13.65 -0.95
N ARG A 50 -22.26 13.12 -0.98
CA ARG A 50 -21.01 13.91 -1.03
C ARG A 50 -20.99 15.01 0.04
N ALA A 51 -21.57 14.75 1.21
CA ALA A 51 -21.58 15.69 2.31
C ALA A 51 -20.14 16.08 2.68
N GLU A 52 -19.93 17.36 2.99
CA GLU A 52 -18.62 17.92 3.41
C GLU A 52 -18.44 17.85 4.94
N THR A 53 -19.54 17.70 5.69
CA THR A 53 -19.56 17.65 7.16
C THR A 53 -20.15 16.34 7.64
N PHE A 54 -19.55 15.76 8.67
CA PHE A 54 -19.90 14.44 9.17
C PHE A 54 -20.39 14.50 10.62
N PRO A 55 -21.49 13.82 10.96
CA PRO A 55 -21.92 13.73 12.35
C PRO A 55 -20.91 12.88 13.12
N ASN A 56 -20.08 13.54 13.92
CA ASN A 56 -19.21 12.91 14.88
C ASN A 56 -20.00 11.92 15.75
N VAL A 57 -19.51 10.69 15.93
CA VAL A 57 -20.10 9.79 16.92
C VAL A 57 -19.58 10.20 18.28
N TYR A 58 -20.39 11.01 18.96
CA TYR A 58 -20.29 11.19 20.40
C TYR A 58 -20.73 9.90 21.07
N PHE A 59 -19.84 9.28 21.83
CA PHE A 59 -20.22 8.11 22.63
C PHE A 59 -20.68 8.57 24.00
N GLU A 60 -21.95 8.35 24.31
CA GLU A 60 -22.47 8.61 25.65
C GLU A 60 -21.95 7.55 26.62
N THR A 61 -21.28 7.97 27.69
CA THR A 61 -21.12 7.14 28.88
C THR A 61 -21.52 7.95 30.10
N GLY A 62 -22.65 7.60 30.72
CA GLY A 62 -23.14 8.29 31.92
C GLY A 62 -23.74 9.68 31.68
N GLY A 63 -24.16 10.00 30.45
CA GLY A 63 -24.83 11.26 30.10
C GLY A 63 -23.91 12.41 29.65
N ASP A 64 -22.59 12.19 29.60
CA ASP A 64 -21.62 13.12 29.00
C ASP A 64 -21.34 12.69 27.55
N GLU A 65 -21.59 13.57 26.59
CA GLU A 65 -21.17 13.43 25.19
C GLU A 65 -19.71 13.88 25.03
N PHE A 66 -18.89 13.07 24.36
CA PHE A 66 -17.52 13.43 24.00
C PHE A 66 -17.13 12.83 22.64
N LEU A 67 -16.32 13.58 21.90
CA LEU A 67 -15.70 13.12 20.66
C LEU A 67 -14.60 12.14 21.00
N GLN A 68 -14.54 11.01 20.30
CA GLN A 68 -13.42 10.07 20.43
C GLN A 68 -12.52 10.16 19.20
N VAL A 69 -11.22 10.24 19.44
CA VAL A 69 -10.19 10.29 18.40
C VAL A 69 -9.13 9.25 18.74
N PHE A 70 -8.71 8.47 17.77
CA PHE A 70 -7.75 7.39 17.97
C PHE A 70 -6.57 7.52 17.02
N THR A 71 -5.36 7.24 17.49
CA THR A 71 -4.28 6.79 16.60
C THR A 71 -4.60 5.38 16.10
N ARG A 72 -4.01 4.99 14.97
CA ARG A 72 -4.33 3.71 14.31
C ARG A 72 -4.17 2.51 15.25
N GLY A 73 -3.11 2.44 16.05
CA GLY A 73 -2.84 1.34 16.98
C GLY A 73 -3.69 1.36 18.25
N ALA A 74 -4.40 2.46 18.52
CA ALA A 74 -5.31 2.60 19.64
C ALA A 74 -6.77 2.30 19.27
N LEU A 75 -7.10 2.06 17.99
CA LEU A 75 -8.46 1.78 17.54
C LEU A 75 -9.00 0.48 18.17
N PRO A 76 -10.08 0.56 18.97
CA PRO A 76 -10.72 -0.62 19.52
C PRO A 76 -11.65 -1.27 18.50
N ASP A 77 -12.06 -2.51 18.78
CA ASP A 77 -13.14 -3.16 18.04
C ASP A 77 -14.49 -2.60 18.49
N PHE A 78 -15.10 -1.76 17.66
CA PHE A 78 -16.44 -1.21 17.90
C PHE A 78 -17.57 -2.12 17.39
N GLY A 79 -17.25 -3.27 16.80
CA GLY A 79 -18.20 -4.14 16.12
C GLY A 79 -18.51 -3.70 14.67
N PRO A 80 -19.31 -4.49 13.94
CA PRO A 80 -19.47 -4.37 12.49
C PRO A 80 -20.26 -3.14 12.02
N ASP A 81 -20.98 -2.47 12.92
CA ASP A 81 -21.84 -1.32 12.62
C ASP A 81 -21.12 0.03 12.75
N VAL A 82 -19.87 0.02 13.24
CA VAL A 82 -19.04 1.21 13.40
C VAL A 82 -17.78 1.04 12.55
N VAL A 83 -17.48 2.07 11.77
CA VAL A 83 -16.28 2.17 10.94
C VAL A 83 -15.50 3.42 11.36
N ALA A 84 -14.30 3.62 10.82
CA ALA A 84 -13.54 4.83 11.06
C ALA A 84 -13.42 5.68 9.79
N MET A 85 -13.36 6.99 9.99
CA MET A 85 -12.86 7.95 9.02
C MET A 85 -11.54 8.52 9.55
N SER A 86 -10.65 8.94 8.67
CA SER A 86 -9.32 9.39 9.02
C SER A 86 -9.02 10.81 8.55
N GLY A 87 -8.10 11.47 9.24
CA GLY A 87 -7.55 12.75 8.84
C GLY A 87 -6.49 13.24 9.81
N ALA A 88 -5.95 14.43 9.54
CA ALA A 88 -5.01 15.09 10.43
C ALA A 88 -5.70 15.61 11.71
N LEU A 89 -4.91 16.07 12.67
CA LEU A 89 -5.41 16.47 13.99
C LEU A 89 -6.47 17.58 13.94
N ASP A 90 -6.29 18.57 13.07
CA ASP A 90 -7.22 19.68 12.87
C ASP A 90 -8.57 19.19 12.31
N TRP A 91 -8.53 18.30 11.32
CA TRP A 91 -9.72 17.64 10.77
C TRP A 91 -10.43 16.78 11.83
N ALA A 92 -9.67 15.98 12.58
CA ALA A 92 -10.23 15.02 13.52
C ALA A 92 -10.99 15.66 14.69
N VAL A 93 -10.72 16.94 14.98
CA VAL A 93 -11.35 17.71 16.05
C VAL A 93 -12.10 18.92 15.52
N ASP A 94 -12.37 18.96 14.21
CA ASP A 94 -13.12 20.05 13.60
C ASP A 94 -14.53 20.15 14.21
N GLY A 95 -15.00 21.39 14.35
CA GLY A 95 -16.29 21.71 14.95
C GLY A 95 -16.37 21.53 16.48
N VAL A 96 -15.32 21.10 17.17
CA VAL A 96 -15.33 20.93 18.64
C VAL A 96 -15.47 22.29 19.33
N GLY A 97 -16.58 22.47 20.05
CA GLY A 97 -16.87 23.67 20.82
C GLY A 97 -15.98 23.81 22.07
N ARG A 98 -15.84 25.04 22.57
CA ARG A 98 -15.04 25.33 23.79
C ARG A 98 -15.44 24.53 25.03
N HIS A 99 -16.71 24.15 25.14
CA HIS A 99 -17.26 23.41 26.28
C HIS A 99 -17.36 21.90 26.04
N GLU A 100 -17.07 21.45 24.83
CA GLU A 100 -17.07 20.04 24.45
C GLU A 100 -15.76 19.38 24.84
N ARG A 101 -15.77 18.05 24.93
CA ARG A 101 -14.61 17.26 25.31
C ARG A 101 -14.21 16.32 24.18
N VAL A 102 -12.91 16.23 23.95
CA VAL A 102 -12.29 15.22 23.10
C VAL A 102 -11.57 14.21 23.98
N VAL A 103 -11.71 12.94 23.66
CA VAL A 103 -11.02 11.84 24.32
C VAL A 103 -10.14 11.15 23.30
N PHE A 104 -8.84 11.38 23.42
CA PHE A 104 -7.83 10.71 22.60
C PHE A 104 -7.53 9.32 23.15
N ASN A 105 -7.42 8.32 22.28
CA ASN A 105 -6.97 6.96 22.57
C ASN A 105 -7.66 6.33 23.79
N ARG A 106 -8.99 6.45 23.87
CA ARG A 106 -9.79 5.95 25.00
C ARG A 106 -9.50 4.49 25.28
N GLY A 107 -9.38 4.13 26.55
CA GLY A 107 -9.15 2.76 27.02
C GLY A 107 -7.68 2.33 26.97
N THR A 108 -6.78 3.20 26.51
CA THR A 108 -5.33 2.92 26.47
C THR A 108 -4.57 3.66 27.57
N ARG A 109 -3.27 3.37 27.72
CA ARG A 109 -2.37 4.14 28.59
C ARG A 109 -2.12 5.57 28.09
N ALA A 110 -2.37 5.82 26.81
CA ALA A 110 -2.27 7.13 26.19
C ALA A 110 -3.56 7.96 26.34
N GLU A 111 -4.60 7.45 27.01
CA GLU A 111 -5.87 8.15 27.12
C GLU A 111 -5.72 9.56 27.73
N TRP A 112 -6.16 10.58 26.97
CA TRP A 112 -6.23 11.96 27.46
C TRP A 112 -7.58 12.59 27.11
N ARG A 113 -8.27 13.11 28.12
CA ARG A 113 -9.49 13.90 27.97
C ARG A 113 -9.14 15.38 28.01
N LEU A 114 -9.45 16.09 26.93
CA LEU A 114 -9.18 17.52 26.79
C LEU A 114 -10.49 18.27 26.51
N ALA A 115 -10.64 19.45 27.10
CA ALA A 115 -11.72 20.35 26.73
C ALA A 115 -11.33 21.13 25.47
N GLY A 116 -12.31 21.48 24.62
CA GLY A 116 -12.07 22.34 23.45
C GLY A 116 -11.40 23.67 23.83
N ALA A 117 -11.69 24.22 25.01
CA ALA A 117 -11.02 25.41 25.54
C ALA A 117 -9.50 25.25 25.76
N THR A 118 -9.00 24.03 25.91
CA THR A 118 -7.56 23.71 26.00
C THR A 118 -6.98 23.40 24.62
N LEU A 119 -7.73 22.67 23.79
CA LEU A 119 -7.28 22.20 22.48
C LEU A 119 -7.19 23.33 21.45
N GLN A 120 -8.23 24.18 21.35
CA GLN A 120 -8.31 25.21 20.32
C GLN A 120 -7.14 26.20 20.35
N PRO A 121 -6.73 26.76 21.51
CA PRO A 121 -5.59 27.67 21.54
C PRO A 121 -4.27 27.01 21.13
N TRP A 122 -4.12 25.70 21.36
CA TRP A 122 -2.94 24.97 20.93
C TRP A 122 -2.93 24.80 19.41
N LEU A 123 -4.06 24.41 18.81
CA LEU A 123 -4.20 24.30 17.35
C LEU A 123 -3.97 25.65 16.65
N ASP A 124 -4.55 26.73 17.18
CA ASP A 124 -4.38 28.07 16.62
C ASP A 124 -2.90 28.51 16.65
N ALA A 125 -2.14 28.10 17.67
CA ALA A 125 -0.72 28.42 17.82
C ALA A 125 0.21 27.53 16.97
N HIS A 126 -0.21 26.30 16.66
CA HIS A 126 0.59 25.27 15.98
C HIS A 126 -0.04 24.83 14.65
N ALA A 127 -0.85 25.68 14.03
CA ALA A 127 -1.55 25.36 12.77
C ALA A 127 -0.59 24.99 11.64
N GLY A 128 0.65 25.49 11.67
CA GLY A 128 1.70 25.13 10.70
C GLY A 128 2.47 23.85 11.04
N ASP A 129 2.24 23.27 12.22
CA ASP A 129 2.91 22.04 12.68
C ASP A 129 2.04 20.79 12.49
N VAL A 130 0.76 20.96 12.13
CA VAL A 130 -0.12 19.87 11.75
C VAL A 130 0.20 19.47 10.31
N THR A 131 0.66 18.22 10.13
CA THR A 131 1.03 17.72 8.81
C THR A 131 -0.22 17.20 8.08
N PRO A 132 -0.63 17.82 6.95
CA PRO A 132 -1.79 17.36 6.19
C PRO A 132 -1.62 15.91 5.72
N LEU A 133 -2.70 15.14 5.69
CA LEU A 133 -2.64 13.72 5.34
C LEU A 133 -2.12 13.51 3.91
N GLU A 134 -2.42 14.43 2.97
CA GLU A 134 -1.94 14.38 1.59
C GLU A 134 -0.42 14.56 1.48
N GLU A 135 0.21 15.16 2.49
CA GLU A 135 1.66 15.32 2.58
C GLU A 135 2.34 14.13 3.30
N GLN A 136 1.55 13.31 3.99
CA GLN A 136 2.02 12.07 4.61
C GLN A 136 2.09 10.96 3.55
N VAL A 137 3.12 11.02 2.69
CA VAL A 137 3.39 10.01 1.64
C VAL A 137 4.78 9.41 1.80
N GLU A 138 5.03 8.28 1.14
CA GLU A 138 6.35 7.63 1.12
C GLU A 138 6.89 7.24 2.51
N ARG A 139 6.00 6.88 3.44
CA ARG A 139 6.34 6.49 4.81
C ARG A 139 6.37 4.97 4.97
N LEU A 140 7.49 4.43 5.43
CA LEU A 140 7.61 3.03 5.82
C LEU A 140 7.02 2.83 7.22
N ILE A 141 5.81 2.27 7.29
CA ILE A 141 5.10 2.04 8.54
C ILE A 141 4.94 0.53 8.78
N THR A 142 5.45 0.06 9.91
CA THR A 142 5.26 -1.30 10.40
C THR A 142 4.33 -1.24 11.61
N ALA A 143 3.11 -1.75 11.48
CA ALA A 143 2.19 -1.80 12.61
C ALA A 143 2.60 -2.94 13.57
N PRO A 144 2.88 -2.66 14.85
CA PRO A 144 3.33 -3.70 15.79
C PRO A 144 2.26 -4.77 16.09
N TYR A 145 1.00 -4.46 15.77
CA TYR A 145 -0.16 -5.35 15.89
C TYR A 145 -0.55 -6.04 14.57
N GLY A 146 0.24 -5.84 13.50
CA GLY A 146 0.05 -6.51 12.21
C GLY A 146 0.77 -7.85 12.08
N HIS A 147 0.78 -8.40 10.86
CA HIS A 147 1.49 -9.64 10.55
C HIS A 147 2.99 -9.38 10.41
N LEU A 148 3.77 -9.71 11.42
CA LEU A 148 5.23 -9.50 11.41
C LEU A 148 6.00 -10.66 10.77
N GLU A 149 5.44 -11.86 10.78
CA GLU A 149 6.09 -13.09 10.31
C GLU A 149 5.11 -14.01 9.58
N GLY A 150 5.64 -15.02 8.91
CA GLY A 150 4.87 -16.07 8.25
C GLY A 150 4.36 -15.70 6.85
N PRO A 151 3.54 -16.58 6.24
CA PRO A 151 3.18 -16.47 4.83
C PRO A 151 2.32 -15.23 4.51
N ILE A 152 1.51 -14.76 5.47
CA ILE A 152 0.73 -13.53 5.31
C ILE A 152 1.62 -12.29 5.36
N ALA A 153 2.57 -12.22 6.30
CA ALA A 153 3.52 -11.12 6.34
C ALA A 153 4.32 -11.05 5.02
N HIS A 154 4.81 -12.19 4.53
CA HIS A 154 5.49 -12.25 3.24
C HIS A 154 4.60 -11.77 2.08
N ALA A 155 3.37 -12.26 2.00
CA ALA A 155 2.41 -11.84 0.99
C ALA A 155 2.18 -10.34 1.02
N LEU A 156 1.91 -9.76 2.19
CA LEU A 156 1.71 -8.32 2.36
C LEU A 156 2.98 -7.51 2.01
N ALA A 157 4.17 -8.03 2.34
CA ALA A 157 5.44 -7.43 1.98
C ALA A 157 5.69 -7.36 0.46
N CYS A 158 5.08 -8.26 -0.33
CA CYS A 158 5.09 -8.18 -1.79
C CYS A 158 4.35 -6.94 -2.32
N GLY A 159 3.44 -6.37 -1.52
CA GLY A 159 2.69 -5.15 -1.82
C GLY A 159 3.25 -3.88 -1.16
N ALA A 160 4.42 -3.99 -0.51
CA ALA A 160 4.99 -2.92 0.29
C ALA A 160 5.23 -1.62 -0.49
N HIS A 161 5.51 -1.69 -1.80
CA HIS A 161 5.65 -0.50 -2.65
C HIS A 161 4.43 0.43 -2.56
N LEU A 162 3.23 -0.10 -2.81
CA LEU A 162 2.00 0.70 -2.72
C LEU A 162 1.69 1.12 -1.29
N ALA A 163 1.96 0.25 -0.30
CA ALA A 163 1.74 0.59 1.09
C ALA A 163 2.59 1.81 1.51
N VAL A 164 3.89 1.80 1.23
CA VAL A 164 4.81 2.90 1.55
C VAL A 164 4.46 4.17 0.77
N LEU A 165 4.18 4.06 -0.52
CA LEU A 165 3.77 5.21 -1.35
C LEU A 165 2.55 5.93 -0.75
N ASN A 166 1.60 5.18 -0.21
CA ASN A 166 0.36 5.70 0.37
C ASN A 166 0.46 5.92 1.90
N ALA A 167 1.66 5.84 2.50
CA ALA A 167 1.87 5.87 3.95
C ALA A 167 0.95 4.94 4.75
N ALA A 168 0.57 3.80 4.16
CA ALA A 168 -0.21 2.78 4.82
C ALA A 168 0.73 1.74 5.46
N PRO A 169 0.38 1.16 6.63
CA PRO A 169 1.14 0.06 7.19
C PRO A 169 1.25 -1.10 6.20
N TRP A 170 2.45 -1.63 5.98
CA TRP A 170 2.64 -2.70 5.00
C TRP A 170 2.05 -4.03 5.46
N ASN A 171 1.95 -4.26 6.78
CA ASN A 171 1.65 -5.55 7.38
C ASN A 171 0.23 -5.70 7.95
N LEU A 172 -0.71 -4.85 7.56
CA LEU A 172 -2.10 -4.94 8.00
C LEU A 172 -3.01 -5.55 6.94
N LEU A 173 -3.79 -6.54 7.37
CA LEU A 173 -4.90 -7.12 6.63
C LEU A 173 -6.15 -7.17 7.51
N ASP A 174 -6.58 -5.99 7.95
CA ASP A 174 -7.74 -5.83 8.82
C ASP A 174 -8.41 -4.50 8.52
N GLY A 175 -9.66 -4.55 8.08
CA GLY A 175 -10.43 -3.38 7.67
C GLY A 175 -10.69 -2.36 8.78
N ARG A 176 -10.55 -2.75 10.06
CA ARG A 176 -10.77 -1.86 11.20
C ARG A 176 -9.78 -0.70 11.26
N TYR A 177 -8.57 -0.91 10.73
CA TYR A 177 -7.49 0.06 10.76
C TYR A 177 -7.47 0.95 9.51
N HIS A 178 -8.54 0.99 8.72
CA HIS A 178 -8.62 1.74 7.48
C HIS A 178 -9.73 2.78 7.52
N ASP A 179 -9.56 3.87 6.79
CA ASP A 179 -10.63 4.83 6.53
C ASP A 179 -11.65 4.21 5.57
N TYR A 180 -12.84 3.94 6.08
CA TYR A 180 -13.90 3.32 5.30
C TYR A 180 -14.34 4.17 4.10
N VAL A 181 -14.47 5.48 4.28
CA VAL A 181 -14.97 6.37 3.23
C VAL A 181 -13.91 6.57 2.16
N ALA A 182 -12.65 6.78 2.56
CA ALA A 182 -11.53 6.91 1.63
C ALA A 182 -11.29 5.62 0.84
N GLU A 183 -11.35 4.45 1.48
CA GLU A 183 -11.19 3.16 0.79
C GLU A 183 -12.32 2.91 -0.22
N VAL A 184 -13.59 3.14 0.16
CA VAL A 184 -14.71 2.96 -0.77
C VAL A 184 -14.62 3.94 -1.95
N ARG A 185 -14.28 5.22 -1.70
CA ARG A 185 -14.05 6.20 -2.77
C ARG A 185 -12.88 5.79 -3.65
N SER A 186 -11.79 5.33 -3.05
CA SER A 186 -10.59 4.91 -3.78
C SER A 186 -10.92 3.76 -4.74
N LEU A 187 -11.55 2.70 -4.23
CA LEU A 187 -12.01 1.56 -5.03
C LEU A 187 -12.93 1.99 -6.18
N ARG A 188 -13.90 2.87 -5.91
CA ARG A 188 -14.83 3.32 -6.94
C ARG A 188 -14.15 4.19 -7.99
N ASP A 189 -13.44 5.23 -7.56
CA ASP A 189 -13.02 6.33 -8.41
C ASP A 189 -11.70 6.00 -9.15
N TRP A 190 -10.79 5.25 -8.53
CA TRP A 190 -9.50 4.87 -9.15
C TRP A 190 -9.51 3.47 -9.76
N TRP A 191 -10.31 2.56 -9.21
CA TRP A 191 -10.30 1.15 -9.64
C TRP A 191 -11.56 0.71 -10.38
N GLY A 192 -12.61 1.55 -10.41
CA GLY A 192 -13.90 1.19 -10.99
C GLY A 192 -14.60 0.06 -10.22
N VAL A 193 -14.22 -0.19 -8.96
CA VAL A 193 -14.76 -1.25 -8.11
C VAL A 193 -15.77 -0.65 -7.15
N ALA A 194 -17.06 -0.90 -7.38
CA ALA A 194 -18.15 -0.35 -6.58
C ALA A 194 -18.89 -1.38 -5.71
N ASP A 195 -18.60 -2.68 -5.88
CA ASP A 195 -19.36 -3.75 -5.25
C ASP A 195 -18.55 -5.07 -5.12
N PRO A 196 -19.05 -6.07 -4.34
CA PRO A 196 -18.40 -7.37 -4.21
C PRO A 196 -18.15 -8.13 -5.52
N PRO A 197 -19.08 -8.17 -6.49
CA PRO A 197 -18.81 -8.78 -7.81
C PRO A 197 -17.66 -8.10 -8.56
N GLY A 198 -17.63 -6.77 -8.60
CA GLY A 198 -16.56 -5.99 -9.23
C GLY A 198 -15.22 -6.23 -8.55
N TRP A 199 -15.19 -6.30 -7.22
CA TRP A 199 -14.00 -6.65 -6.46
C TRP A 199 -13.44 -8.01 -6.88
N ARG A 200 -14.30 -9.02 -6.94
CA ARG A 200 -13.91 -10.38 -7.34
C ARG A 200 -13.38 -10.40 -8.79
N ALA A 201 -14.07 -9.72 -9.70
CA ALA A 201 -13.65 -9.64 -11.09
C ALA A 201 -12.26 -8.98 -11.23
N THR A 202 -12.01 -7.89 -10.49
CA THR A 202 -10.71 -7.23 -10.45
C THR A 202 -9.62 -8.15 -9.89
N MET A 203 -9.88 -8.86 -8.79
CA MET A 203 -8.92 -9.83 -8.25
C MET A 203 -8.61 -10.95 -9.26
N THR A 204 -9.63 -11.52 -9.91
CA THR A 204 -9.46 -12.54 -10.94
C THR A 204 -8.67 -12.03 -12.14
N GLY A 205 -8.84 -10.77 -12.54
CA GLY A 205 -8.10 -10.15 -13.63
C GLY A 205 -6.64 -9.81 -13.29
N LEU A 206 -6.32 -9.59 -12.02
CA LEU A 206 -4.97 -9.26 -11.57
C LEU A 206 -4.10 -10.50 -11.31
N ILE A 207 -4.66 -11.55 -10.69
CA ILE A 207 -3.87 -12.70 -10.22
C ILE A 207 -4.55 -14.07 -10.41
N GLY A 208 -5.76 -14.12 -10.97
CA GLY A 208 -6.51 -15.37 -11.15
C GLY A 208 -6.58 -15.86 -12.59
N ASP A 209 -7.52 -16.79 -12.86
CA ASP A 209 -7.73 -17.40 -14.18
C ASP A 209 -8.13 -16.41 -15.28
N GLY A 210 -8.53 -15.19 -14.91
CA GLY A 210 -8.83 -14.11 -15.86
C GLY A 210 -7.62 -13.25 -16.23
N TYR A 211 -6.42 -13.57 -15.72
CA TYR A 211 -5.22 -12.82 -16.03
C TYR A 211 -4.93 -12.85 -17.53
N THR A 212 -4.87 -11.66 -18.14
CA THR A 212 -4.51 -11.51 -19.54
C THR A 212 -3.08 -10.99 -19.61
N LEU A 213 -2.23 -11.76 -20.29
CA LEU A 213 -0.83 -11.42 -20.44
C LEU A 213 -0.67 -10.11 -21.21
N THR A 214 -0.07 -9.11 -20.58
CA THR A 214 0.20 -7.83 -21.23
C THR A 214 1.33 -7.96 -22.25
N PRO A 215 1.37 -7.10 -23.29
CA PRO A 215 2.50 -7.04 -24.24
C PRO A 215 3.86 -6.94 -23.51
N GLY A 216 3.91 -6.15 -22.44
CA GLY A 216 5.09 -5.98 -21.59
C GLY A 216 5.58 -7.28 -20.95
N ASN A 217 4.68 -8.00 -20.27
CA ASN A 217 5.04 -9.28 -19.67
C ASN A 217 5.35 -10.35 -20.73
N LEU A 218 4.66 -10.34 -21.87
CA LEU A 218 4.93 -11.25 -22.98
C LEU A 218 6.35 -11.10 -23.50
N VAL A 219 6.78 -9.87 -23.86
CA VAL A 219 8.14 -9.68 -24.40
C VAL A 219 9.21 -10.06 -23.37
N LEU A 220 9.00 -9.74 -22.08
CA LEU A 220 9.92 -10.09 -21.00
C LEU A 220 10.06 -11.62 -20.83
N MET A 221 8.94 -12.36 -20.85
CA MET A 221 8.99 -13.82 -20.78
C MET A 221 9.61 -14.44 -22.04
N LEU A 222 9.31 -13.91 -23.23
CA LEU A 222 9.96 -14.35 -24.46
C LEU A 222 11.48 -14.13 -24.41
N ARG A 223 11.93 -13.02 -23.82
CA ARG A 223 13.37 -12.76 -23.62
C ARG A 223 14.03 -13.86 -22.79
N LEU A 224 13.43 -14.24 -21.67
CA LEU A 224 13.94 -15.32 -20.82
C LEU A 224 13.96 -16.67 -21.56
N ARG A 225 12.89 -16.97 -22.31
CA ARG A 225 12.81 -18.19 -23.13
C ARG A 225 13.93 -18.23 -24.18
N PHE A 226 14.15 -17.15 -24.92
CA PHE A 226 15.20 -17.08 -25.93
C PHE A 226 16.59 -17.15 -25.29
N ALA A 227 16.80 -16.49 -24.14
CA ALA A 227 18.06 -16.58 -23.43
C ALA A 227 18.39 -18.04 -23.06
N ALA A 228 17.39 -18.80 -22.60
CA ALA A 228 17.54 -20.23 -22.34
C ALA A 228 17.79 -21.05 -23.63
N GLU A 229 17.07 -20.77 -24.72
CA GLU A 229 17.26 -21.42 -26.03
C GLU A 229 18.69 -21.25 -26.57
N TYR A 230 19.27 -20.05 -26.42
CA TYR A 230 20.61 -19.72 -26.89
C TYR A 230 21.72 -19.95 -25.85
N GLY A 231 21.38 -20.42 -24.65
CA GLY A 231 22.36 -20.64 -23.57
C GLY A 231 23.02 -19.35 -23.07
N LEU A 232 22.34 -18.22 -23.14
CA LEU A 232 22.84 -16.92 -22.72
C LEU A 232 22.61 -16.71 -21.23
N PRO A 233 23.66 -16.46 -20.42
CA PRO A 233 23.54 -16.33 -18.97
C PRO A 233 22.91 -15.00 -18.52
N GLY A 234 22.85 -13.98 -19.40
CA GLY A 234 22.48 -12.61 -19.01
C GLY A 234 21.09 -12.11 -19.43
N ALA A 235 20.31 -12.90 -20.17
CA ALA A 235 19.05 -12.47 -20.82
C ALA A 235 19.12 -11.13 -21.59
N GLU A 236 20.32 -10.57 -21.81
CA GLU A 236 20.53 -9.30 -22.46
C GLU A 236 20.70 -9.53 -23.96
N PHE A 237 19.73 -9.05 -24.71
CA PHE A 237 19.79 -8.93 -26.15
C PHE A 237 19.86 -7.45 -26.49
N ASP A 238 20.62 -7.09 -27.53
CA ASP A 238 20.43 -5.75 -28.08
C ASP A 238 18.97 -5.60 -28.57
N PRO A 239 18.39 -4.39 -28.52
CA PRO A 239 16.96 -4.20 -28.82
C PRO A 239 16.55 -4.62 -30.23
N LEU A 240 17.47 -4.60 -31.20
CA LEU A 240 17.17 -5.00 -32.58
C LEU A 240 17.09 -6.52 -32.69
N THR A 241 18.05 -7.23 -32.10
CA THR A 241 18.02 -8.70 -32.07
C THR A 241 16.83 -9.20 -31.27
N TRP A 242 16.50 -8.58 -30.14
CA TRP A 242 15.31 -8.95 -29.37
C TRP A 242 14.03 -8.76 -30.19
N ALA A 243 13.89 -7.62 -30.87
CA ALA A 243 12.76 -7.36 -31.76
C ALA A 243 12.63 -8.42 -32.88
N GLN A 244 13.75 -8.82 -33.48
CA GLN A 244 13.76 -9.87 -34.52
C GLN A 244 13.32 -11.23 -33.98
N LEU A 245 13.72 -11.59 -32.76
CA LEU A 245 13.30 -12.83 -32.11
C LEU A 245 11.80 -12.82 -31.78
N VAL A 246 11.27 -11.66 -31.39
CA VAL A 246 9.82 -11.45 -31.21
C VAL A 246 9.08 -11.57 -32.55
N ASP A 247 9.58 -10.95 -33.63
CA ASP A 247 8.99 -11.07 -34.97
C ASP A 247 8.94 -12.53 -35.46
N ARG A 248 10.01 -13.29 -35.19
CA ARG A 248 10.07 -14.74 -35.43
C ARG A 248 8.97 -15.46 -34.66
N TRP A 249 8.84 -15.18 -33.37
CA TRP A 249 7.80 -15.80 -32.54
C TRP A 249 6.39 -15.47 -33.03
N CYS A 250 6.13 -14.21 -33.42
CA CYS A 250 4.85 -13.81 -34.02
C CYS A 250 4.53 -14.61 -35.27
N THR A 251 5.52 -14.83 -36.14
CA THR A 251 5.36 -15.64 -37.36
C THR A 251 5.07 -17.10 -37.05
N GLU A 252 5.79 -17.68 -36.08
CA GLU A 252 5.65 -19.09 -35.69
C GLU A 252 4.34 -19.39 -34.95
N ASN A 253 3.71 -18.38 -34.34
CA ASN A 253 2.51 -18.53 -33.49
C ASN A 253 1.27 -17.86 -34.09
N ASP A 254 1.30 -17.48 -35.37
CA ASP A 254 0.18 -16.84 -36.09
C ASP A 254 -0.32 -15.55 -35.39
N ALA A 255 0.61 -14.78 -34.80
CA ALA A 255 0.36 -13.54 -34.06
C ALA A 255 0.93 -12.33 -34.81
N ALA A 256 0.80 -12.33 -36.14
CA ALA A 256 1.35 -11.28 -37.01
C ALA A 256 0.69 -9.91 -36.78
N ASP A 257 -0.56 -9.89 -36.32
CA ASP A 257 -1.31 -8.69 -35.94
C ASP A 257 -0.73 -7.97 -34.70
N GLN A 258 -0.03 -8.69 -33.83
CA GLN A 258 0.61 -8.16 -32.61
C GLN A 258 2.07 -7.74 -32.83
N ALA A 259 2.67 -8.04 -33.98
CA ALA A 259 4.11 -7.90 -34.18
C ALA A 259 4.61 -6.45 -33.99
N ASP A 260 3.89 -5.47 -34.52
CA ASP A 260 4.29 -4.06 -34.39
C ASP A 260 4.19 -3.55 -32.94
N GLU A 261 3.15 -3.94 -32.20
CA GLU A 261 2.97 -3.60 -30.79
C GLU A 261 4.06 -4.22 -29.91
N LEU A 262 4.37 -5.51 -30.13
CA LEU A 262 5.41 -6.19 -29.36
C LEU A 262 6.80 -5.62 -29.70
N ARG A 263 7.04 -5.24 -30.95
CA ARG A 263 8.29 -4.56 -31.35
C ARG A 263 8.43 -3.19 -30.68
N ASP A 264 7.36 -2.42 -30.59
CA ASP A 264 7.38 -1.14 -29.85
C ASP A 264 7.61 -1.38 -28.35
N THR A 265 6.95 -2.38 -27.79
CA THR A 265 7.11 -2.77 -26.39
C THR A 265 8.56 -3.15 -26.06
N VAL A 266 9.25 -3.90 -26.93
CA VAL A 266 10.69 -4.19 -26.80
C VAL A 266 11.52 -2.90 -26.69
N ARG A 267 11.22 -1.89 -27.52
CA ARG A 267 11.93 -0.59 -27.49
C ARG A 267 11.65 0.16 -26.18
N ARG A 268 10.40 0.16 -25.73
CA ARG A 268 9.97 0.78 -24.46
C ARG A 268 10.69 0.14 -23.27
N VAL A 269 10.62 -1.18 -23.14
CA VAL A 269 11.31 -1.92 -22.08
C VAL A 269 12.81 -1.64 -22.09
N SER A 270 13.46 -1.70 -23.25
CA SER A 270 14.90 -1.44 -23.37
C SER A 270 15.29 0.00 -22.94
N ARG A 271 14.43 0.99 -23.18
CA ARG A 271 14.63 2.37 -22.71
C ARG A 271 14.41 2.46 -21.20
N TYR A 272 13.36 1.83 -20.68
CA TYR A 272 13.04 1.85 -19.26
C TYR A 272 14.13 1.15 -18.44
N GLU A 273 14.65 0.01 -18.88
CA GLU A 273 15.75 -0.68 -18.20
C GLU A 273 17.01 0.19 -18.10
N ARG A 274 17.36 0.93 -19.16
CA ARG A 274 18.47 1.89 -19.09
C ARG A 274 18.25 2.95 -18.01
N ARG A 275 17.02 3.44 -17.84
CA ARG A 275 16.68 4.39 -16.78
C ARG A 275 16.73 3.74 -15.40
N LEU A 276 16.14 2.55 -15.24
CA LEU A 276 16.16 1.78 -14.00
C LEU A 276 17.60 1.49 -13.54
N ARG A 277 18.51 1.14 -14.46
CA ARG A 277 19.95 0.99 -14.16
C ARG A 277 20.59 2.30 -13.73
N ALA A 278 20.30 3.40 -14.42
CA ALA A 278 20.83 4.72 -14.08
C ALA A 278 20.41 5.19 -12.67
N ASP A 279 19.21 4.80 -12.24
CA ASP A 279 18.65 5.12 -10.92
C ASP A 279 18.92 4.04 -9.86
N GLY A 280 19.67 3.00 -10.22
CA GLY A 280 20.13 1.96 -9.30
C GLY A 280 19.09 0.91 -8.91
N LEU A 281 17.99 0.78 -9.65
CA LEU A 281 16.93 -0.22 -9.40
C LEU A 281 17.33 -1.62 -9.86
N VAL A 282 18.24 -1.68 -10.83
CA VAL A 282 18.76 -2.91 -11.44
C VAL A 282 20.27 -2.76 -11.55
N GLY A 283 21.02 -3.85 -11.37
CA GLY A 283 22.48 -3.85 -11.57
C GLY A 283 22.88 -3.41 -12.99
N ALA A 284 24.13 -2.98 -13.16
CA ALA A 284 24.63 -2.41 -14.42
C ALA A 284 24.39 -3.32 -15.65
N ASP A 285 24.57 -4.63 -15.47
CA ASP A 285 24.34 -5.66 -16.49
C ASP A 285 23.02 -6.44 -16.25
N GLY A 286 22.22 -5.99 -15.29
CA GLY A 286 20.94 -6.62 -14.93
C GLY A 286 19.82 -6.22 -15.87
N CYS A 287 18.76 -7.03 -15.87
CA CYS A 287 17.53 -6.76 -16.61
C CYS A 287 16.31 -7.17 -15.77
N VAL A 288 15.14 -6.62 -16.09
CA VAL A 288 13.89 -6.96 -15.41
C VAL A 288 13.33 -8.25 -15.99
N THR A 289 13.08 -9.26 -15.17
CA THR A 289 12.65 -10.58 -15.66
C THR A 289 11.15 -10.65 -15.95
N THR A 290 10.36 -9.89 -15.20
CA THR A 290 8.91 -9.80 -15.33
C THR A 290 8.41 -8.47 -14.74
N ALA A 291 7.24 -8.01 -15.18
CA ALA A 291 6.54 -6.85 -14.64
C ALA A 291 5.31 -7.25 -13.80
N LEU A 292 5.11 -8.54 -13.53
CA LEU A 292 3.96 -9.08 -12.78
C LEU A 292 3.80 -8.51 -11.36
N SER A 293 4.89 -8.08 -10.73
CA SER A 293 4.86 -7.47 -9.40
C SER A 293 4.06 -6.18 -9.32
N TRP A 294 3.86 -5.48 -10.45
CA TRP A 294 2.88 -4.39 -10.52
C TRP A 294 1.48 -4.90 -10.21
N ASP A 295 1.06 -5.99 -10.83
CA ASP A 295 -0.26 -6.60 -10.62
C ASP A 295 -0.37 -7.24 -9.23
N VAL A 296 0.70 -7.86 -8.71
CA VAL A 296 0.76 -8.37 -7.32
C VAL A 296 0.54 -7.26 -6.30
N GLY A 297 1.26 -6.14 -6.43
CA GLY A 297 1.11 -5.01 -5.51
C GLY A 297 -0.31 -4.46 -5.54
N ARG A 298 -0.88 -4.31 -6.74
CA ARG A 298 -2.28 -3.89 -6.93
C ARG A 298 -3.28 -4.88 -6.32
N ALA A 299 -3.05 -6.18 -6.46
CA ALA A 299 -3.92 -7.21 -5.90
C ALA A 299 -3.93 -7.17 -4.37
N ILE A 300 -2.78 -6.95 -3.73
CA ILE A 300 -2.70 -6.78 -2.27
C ILE A 300 -3.45 -5.51 -1.81
N ALA A 301 -3.30 -4.41 -2.54
CA ALA A 301 -4.05 -3.18 -2.26
C ALA A 301 -5.57 -3.42 -2.39
N ILE A 302 -6.02 -4.12 -3.44
CA ILE A 302 -7.43 -4.45 -3.65
C ILE A 302 -7.96 -5.43 -2.60
N ALA A 303 -7.15 -6.39 -2.13
CA ALA A 303 -7.54 -7.28 -1.04
C ALA A 303 -7.80 -6.50 0.26
N ARG A 304 -6.91 -5.56 0.60
CA ARG A 304 -7.05 -4.68 1.77
C ARG A 304 -8.24 -3.75 1.66
N GLY A 305 -8.35 -3.02 0.54
CA GLY A 305 -9.45 -2.10 0.30
C GLY A 305 -10.80 -2.83 0.27
N GLY A 306 -10.86 -4.00 -0.36
CA GLY A 306 -12.07 -4.83 -0.40
C GLY A 306 -12.53 -5.29 0.98
N LEU A 307 -11.59 -5.65 1.86
CA LEU A 307 -11.88 -5.99 3.25
C LEU A 307 -12.41 -4.77 4.01
N ALA A 308 -11.74 -3.61 3.89
CA ALA A 308 -12.14 -2.37 4.53
C ALA A 308 -13.53 -1.89 4.07
N ALA A 309 -13.82 -1.97 2.76
CA ALA A 309 -15.12 -1.62 2.19
C ALA A 309 -16.23 -2.63 2.55
N GLY A 310 -15.86 -3.85 2.97
CA GLY A 310 -16.75 -4.98 3.20
C GLY A 310 -17.26 -5.62 1.91
N TYR A 311 -16.45 -5.58 0.84
CA TYR A 311 -16.68 -6.31 -0.41
C TYR A 311 -16.24 -7.77 -0.34
N CYS A 312 -15.40 -8.12 0.63
CA CYS A 312 -15.02 -9.49 0.94
C CYS A 312 -14.90 -9.69 2.46
N ASP A 313 -14.89 -10.95 2.90
CA ASP A 313 -14.59 -11.32 4.28
C ASP A 313 -13.07 -11.50 4.50
N ALA A 314 -12.66 -11.59 5.76
CA ALA A 314 -11.27 -11.70 6.15
C ALA A 314 -10.57 -12.92 5.53
N LEU A 315 -11.24 -14.07 5.49
CA LEU A 315 -10.69 -15.30 4.91
C LEU A 315 -10.44 -15.13 3.40
N SER A 316 -11.38 -14.52 2.68
CA SER A 316 -11.24 -14.26 1.26
C SER A 316 -10.10 -13.29 0.98
N ALA A 317 -9.97 -12.21 1.77
CA ALA A 317 -8.87 -11.27 1.65
C ALA A 317 -7.51 -11.94 1.92
N GLU A 318 -7.44 -12.81 2.94
CA GLU A 318 -6.26 -13.59 3.31
C GLU A 318 -5.82 -14.52 2.17
N LEU A 319 -6.74 -15.32 1.63
CA LEU A 319 -6.45 -16.23 0.52
C LEU A 319 -5.98 -15.48 -0.74
N MET A 320 -6.59 -14.33 -1.04
CA MET A 320 -6.18 -13.49 -2.17
C MET A 320 -4.78 -12.89 -1.98
N ALA A 321 -4.46 -12.44 -0.76
CA ALA A 321 -3.11 -11.97 -0.45
C ALA A 321 -2.09 -13.11 -0.60
N LEU A 322 -2.38 -14.30 -0.08
CA LEU A 322 -1.53 -15.48 -0.23
C LEU A 322 -1.27 -15.86 -1.69
N GLU A 323 -2.31 -15.83 -2.53
CA GLU A 323 -2.18 -16.11 -3.96
C GLU A 323 -1.26 -15.08 -4.64
N ALA A 324 -1.44 -13.79 -4.33
CA ALA A 324 -0.58 -12.72 -4.83
C ALA A 324 0.89 -12.91 -4.40
N GLY A 325 1.13 -13.25 -3.13
CA GLY A 325 2.46 -13.55 -2.61
C GLY A 325 3.10 -14.80 -3.24
N SER A 326 2.29 -15.83 -3.51
CA SER A 326 2.71 -17.03 -4.23
C SER A 326 3.14 -16.71 -5.66
N LEU A 327 2.39 -15.86 -6.35
CA LEU A 327 2.72 -15.39 -7.69
C LEU A 327 4.04 -14.62 -7.70
N ALA A 328 4.26 -13.72 -6.73
CA ALA A 328 5.52 -13.02 -6.56
C ALA A 328 6.70 -13.99 -6.38
N ARG A 329 6.59 -14.97 -5.49
CA ARG A 329 7.67 -15.97 -5.26
C ARG A 329 7.95 -16.85 -6.48
N ARG A 330 6.93 -17.11 -7.31
CA ARG A 330 7.09 -17.93 -8.52
C ARG A 330 7.91 -17.23 -9.59
N TYR A 331 7.73 -15.92 -9.75
CA TYR A 331 8.27 -15.18 -10.89
C TYR A 331 9.42 -14.24 -10.56
N HIS A 332 9.71 -14.03 -9.28
CA HIS A 332 10.84 -13.23 -8.82
C HIS A 332 11.83 -14.05 -8.01
N GLN A 333 13.08 -13.59 -7.95
CA GLN A 333 14.16 -14.29 -7.22
C GLN A 333 14.59 -13.57 -5.93
N SER A 334 14.21 -12.31 -5.77
CA SER A 334 14.58 -11.50 -4.61
C SER A 334 13.65 -10.30 -4.46
N TRP A 335 13.69 -9.64 -3.30
CA TRP A 335 13.00 -8.37 -3.08
C TRP A 335 13.42 -7.28 -4.08
N ALA A 336 14.71 -7.22 -4.46
CA ALA A 336 15.20 -6.24 -5.43
C ALA A 336 14.63 -6.50 -6.84
N ASP A 337 14.56 -7.77 -7.26
CA ASP A 337 13.95 -8.17 -8.53
C ASP A 337 12.43 -7.91 -8.55
N LEU A 338 11.73 -8.21 -7.45
CA LEU A 338 10.31 -7.85 -7.27
C LEU A 338 10.10 -6.34 -7.40
N SER A 339 10.96 -5.55 -6.75
CA SER A 339 10.89 -4.10 -6.75
C SER A 339 11.12 -3.50 -8.16
N ALA A 340 12.11 -4.02 -8.89
CA ALA A 340 12.37 -3.60 -10.27
C ALA A 340 11.21 -3.96 -11.21
N GLY A 341 10.63 -5.14 -11.05
CA GLY A 341 9.44 -5.57 -11.79
C GLY A 341 8.21 -4.69 -11.52
N TYR A 342 8.00 -4.29 -10.27
CA TYR A 342 6.90 -3.40 -9.89
C TYR A 342 7.01 -2.05 -10.61
N VAL A 343 8.20 -1.44 -10.58
CA VAL A 343 8.45 -0.16 -11.24
C VAL A 343 8.31 -0.30 -12.75
N MET A 344 8.88 -1.34 -13.36
CA MET A 344 8.75 -1.62 -14.79
C MET A 344 7.27 -1.73 -15.22
N GLY A 345 6.48 -2.52 -14.49
CA GLY A 345 5.05 -2.70 -14.80
C GLY A 345 4.27 -1.41 -14.69
N ARG A 346 4.57 -0.57 -13.70
CA ARG A 346 3.94 0.74 -13.55
C ARG A 346 4.28 1.69 -14.71
N VAL A 347 5.55 1.74 -15.16
CA VAL A 347 5.94 2.60 -16.30
C VAL A 347 5.32 2.09 -17.62
N LEU A 348 5.23 0.76 -17.79
CA LEU A 348 4.57 0.17 -18.95
C LEU A 348 3.07 0.49 -18.98
N HIS A 349 2.41 0.43 -17.82
CA HIS A 349 0.99 0.76 -17.65
C HIS A 349 0.68 2.24 -17.89
N ALA A 350 1.56 3.16 -17.49
CA ALA A 350 1.38 4.60 -17.68
C ALA A 350 1.39 5.05 -19.15
N GLY A 351 1.90 4.24 -20.08
CA GLY A 351 1.66 4.40 -21.52
C GLY A 351 2.52 5.42 -22.28
N GLU A 352 3.04 6.49 -21.67
CA GLU A 352 3.54 7.66 -22.43
C GLU A 352 5.06 7.97 -22.35
N ASP A 353 5.91 7.04 -21.92
CA ASP A 353 7.35 7.32 -21.64
C ASP A 353 7.62 8.44 -20.61
N GLU A 354 6.56 8.98 -20.02
CA GLU A 354 6.65 10.00 -19.00
C GLU A 354 6.93 9.32 -17.67
N PHE A 355 8.20 9.37 -17.27
CA PHE A 355 8.63 9.15 -15.89
C PHE A 355 8.09 10.30 -15.01
N GLY A 356 6.77 10.42 -14.90
CA GLY A 356 6.08 11.50 -14.20
C GLY A 356 6.42 11.56 -12.71
N GLU A 357 5.77 12.45 -11.98
CA GLU A 357 6.08 12.73 -10.56
C GLU A 357 6.06 11.47 -9.66
N TRP A 358 5.29 10.46 -10.04
CA TRP A 358 5.22 9.19 -9.34
C TRP A 358 6.49 8.33 -9.45
N TYR A 359 7.28 8.48 -10.52
CA TYR A 359 8.44 7.62 -10.76
C TYR A 359 9.59 7.89 -9.77
N PRO A 360 10.01 9.15 -9.54
CA PRO A 360 10.97 9.46 -8.48
C PRO A 360 10.54 8.95 -7.10
N ALA A 361 9.24 9.01 -6.78
CA ALA A 361 8.69 8.44 -5.55
C ALA A 361 8.90 6.92 -5.49
N ALA A 362 8.55 6.19 -6.55
CA ALA A 362 8.77 4.75 -6.62
C ALA A 362 10.25 4.36 -6.52
N VAL A 363 11.16 5.17 -7.08
CA VAL A 363 12.62 4.99 -6.92
C VAL A 363 13.06 5.18 -5.47
N ARG A 364 12.56 6.22 -4.78
CA ARG A 364 12.86 6.43 -3.35
C ARG A 364 12.36 5.28 -2.50
N VAL A 365 11.13 4.82 -2.74
CA VAL A 365 10.53 3.68 -2.03
C VAL A 365 11.29 2.38 -2.30
N HIS A 366 11.78 2.16 -3.52
CA HIS A 366 12.67 1.02 -3.82
C HIS A 366 13.90 1.01 -2.90
N HIS A 367 14.60 2.16 -2.81
CA HIS A 367 15.80 2.27 -1.98
C HIS A 367 15.47 2.16 -0.49
N GLN A 368 14.40 2.82 -0.04
CA GLN A 368 13.94 2.74 1.36
C GLN A 368 13.65 1.30 1.76
N LEU A 369 12.87 0.55 0.97
CA LEU A 369 12.54 -0.83 1.29
C LEU A 369 13.76 -1.76 1.27
N LEU A 370 14.80 -1.48 0.48
CA LEU A 370 16.02 -2.32 0.45
C LEU A 370 17.09 -1.91 1.46
N GLN A 371 16.98 -0.74 2.11
CA GLN A 371 18.05 -0.18 2.94
C GLN A 371 17.62 0.14 4.36
N ASP A 372 16.34 0.45 4.59
CA ASP A 372 15.83 0.79 5.90
C ASP A 372 15.81 -0.47 6.81
N PRO A 373 16.49 -0.46 7.97
CA PRO A 373 16.49 -1.59 8.89
C PRO A 373 15.11 -2.04 9.39
N ALA A 374 14.10 -1.16 9.37
CA ALA A 374 12.72 -1.47 9.73
C ALA A 374 11.92 -2.11 8.58
N SER A 375 12.50 -2.21 7.38
CA SER A 375 11.82 -2.73 6.20
C SER A 375 11.48 -4.21 6.31
N PRO A 376 10.29 -4.65 5.84
CA PRO A 376 10.00 -6.08 5.73
C PRO A 376 11.01 -6.82 4.85
N TRP A 377 11.59 -6.17 3.84
CA TRP A 377 12.48 -6.84 2.88
C TRP A 377 13.86 -7.16 3.45
N LEU A 378 14.23 -6.55 4.58
CA LEU A 378 15.44 -6.90 5.32
C LEU A 378 15.17 -7.88 6.48
N ASN A 379 13.90 -8.04 6.87
CA ASN A 379 13.51 -8.82 8.04
C ASN A 379 12.71 -10.10 7.69
N LEU A 380 12.25 -10.22 6.44
CA LEU A 380 11.60 -11.40 5.88
C LEU A 380 12.46 -11.96 4.76
N ASP A 381 12.67 -13.27 4.76
CA ASP A 381 13.26 -13.95 3.61
C ASP A 381 12.32 -13.84 2.40
N PHE A 382 12.88 -13.63 1.21
CA PHE A 382 12.10 -13.67 -0.02
C PHE A 382 11.59 -15.08 -0.32
N GLY A 383 12.36 -16.09 0.09
CA GLY A 383 12.13 -17.50 -0.21
C GLY A 383 13.02 -17.95 -1.37
N SER A 384 13.91 -18.90 -1.09
CA SER A 384 14.61 -19.66 -2.14
C SER A 384 13.73 -20.81 -2.63
N LEU A 385 13.67 -21.04 -3.94
CA LEU A 385 12.98 -22.20 -4.54
C LEU A 385 13.70 -23.55 -4.27
N SER A 386 14.45 -23.70 -3.17
CA SER A 386 15.40 -24.81 -2.98
C SER A 386 15.16 -25.73 -1.78
N GLU A 387 14.01 -25.72 -1.10
CA GLU A 387 13.79 -26.63 0.07
C GLU A 387 12.51 -27.48 0.05
N GLU A 388 11.81 -27.66 -1.08
CA GLU A 388 10.65 -28.57 -1.15
C GLU A 388 10.80 -29.76 -2.12
N SER A 389 12.03 -30.15 -2.51
CA SER A 389 12.25 -31.39 -3.30
C SER A 389 12.88 -32.56 -2.53
N GLU A 390 13.01 -32.49 -1.20
CA GLU A 390 13.45 -33.63 -0.39
C GLU A 390 12.56 -33.79 0.85
N ALA A 391 11.37 -34.35 0.65
CA ALA A 391 10.61 -35.05 1.70
C ALA A 391 9.89 -36.27 1.12
#